data_AF-A0A830E4J6-F1
#
_entry.id   AF-A0A830E4J6-F1
#
_cell.length_a   1.000
_cell.length_b   1.000
_cell.length_c   1.000
_cell.angle_alpha   90.00
_cell.angle_beta   90.00
_cell.angle_gamma   90.00
#
_symmetry.space_group_name_H-M   'P 1'
#
loop_
_entity.id
_entity.type
_entity.pdbx_description
1 polymer ?
#
loop_
_entity_poly.entity_id
_entity_poly.type
_entity_poly.pdbx_seq_one_letter_code
_entity_poly.pdbx_strand_id
1 'polypeptide(L)'
;MEVRTEKLENKIREFVIRYMNPEKFGGRVFLVHGNEAREYPDPGSARSAALSLPGISIIIQVPNRDEAGQYFTIFLRLNKETHSA
;
A
#
# COMPACT_ATOMS: atom_id res chain seq x y z
N MET A 1 -17.05 -2.01 -24.41
CA MET A 1 -17.34 -1.49 -23.05
C MET A 1 -16.10 -1.71 -22.20
N GLU A 2 -15.08 -0.88 -22.43
CA GLU A 2 -13.81 -0.93 -21.68
C GLU A 2 -13.91 0.06 -20.53
N VAL A 3 -14.34 -0.43 -19.39
CA VAL A 3 -14.41 0.39 -18.17
C VAL A 3 -13.96 -0.53 -17.05
N ARG A 4 -12.77 -0.30 -16.48
CA ARG A 4 -12.49 -0.41 -15.02
C ARG A 4 -10.99 -0.45 -14.64
N THR A 5 -10.10 -0.90 -15.52
CA THR A 5 -8.71 -1.22 -15.13
C THR A 5 -7.94 0.01 -14.62
N GLU A 6 -8.05 1.14 -15.32
CA GLU A 6 -7.36 2.38 -14.93
C GLU A 6 -7.78 2.90 -13.53
N LYS A 7 -9.03 2.68 -13.12
CA LYS A 7 -9.52 3.19 -11.81
C LYS A 7 -8.98 2.38 -10.63
N LEU A 8 -8.87 1.06 -10.77
CA LEU A 8 -8.33 0.23 -9.70
C LEU A 8 -6.81 0.41 -9.62
N GLU A 9 -6.12 0.37 -10.76
CA GLU A 9 -4.67 0.56 -10.79
C GLU A 9 -4.26 1.91 -10.19
N ASN A 10 -4.93 3.00 -10.55
CA ASN A 10 -4.64 4.32 -10.00
C ASN A 10 -4.87 4.38 -8.48
N LYS A 11 -5.93 3.75 -7.97
CA LYS A 11 -6.16 3.66 -6.53
C LYS A 11 -5.06 2.86 -5.83
N ILE A 12 -4.68 1.70 -6.39
CA ILE A 12 -3.59 0.89 -5.84
C ILE A 12 -2.31 1.71 -5.80
N ARG A 13 -1.99 2.41 -6.89
CA ARG A 13 -0.82 3.28 -6.99
C ARG A 13 -0.84 4.37 -5.93
N GLU A 14 -1.97 5.05 -5.72
CA GLU A 14 -2.14 6.07 -4.68
C GLU A 14 -1.84 5.49 -3.28
N PHE A 15 -2.42 4.35 -2.93
CA PHE A 15 -2.21 3.74 -1.61
C PHE A 15 -0.78 3.24 -1.42
N VAL A 16 -0.19 2.62 -2.44
CA VAL A 16 1.22 2.20 -2.40
C VAL A 16 2.11 3.43 -2.23
N ILE A 17 1.94 4.49 -3.01
CA ILE A 17 2.76 5.71 -2.87
C ILE A 17 2.58 6.33 -1.47
N ARG A 18 1.34 6.36 -0.96
CA ARG A 18 1.01 6.96 0.34
C ARG A 18 1.64 6.20 1.50
N TYR A 19 1.56 4.86 1.50
CA TYR A 19 1.92 4.03 2.65
C TYR A 19 3.27 3.33 2.52
N MET A 20 3.82 3.17 1.32
CA MET A 20 5.11 2.54 1.08
C MET A 20 6.27 3.52 1.34
N ASN A 21 6.34 4.03 2.57
CA ASN A 21 7.46 4.82 3.05
C ASN A 21 8.07 4.14 4.28
N PRO A 22 9.17 3.37 4.12
CA PRO A 22 9.83 2.66 5.21
C PRO A 22 10.23 3.57 6.39
N GLU A 23 10.58 4.83 6.13
CA GLU A 23 10.98 5.77 7.20
C GLU A 23 9.82 6.22 8.08
N LYS A 24 8.61 6.31 7.52
CA LYS A 24 7.41 6.77 8.24
C LYS A 24 6.56 5.62 8.78
N PHE A 25 6.47 4.54 8.01
CA PHE A 25 5.51 3.47 8.22
C PHE A 25 6.15 2.08 8.31
N GLY A 26 7.48 1.98 8.37
CA GLY A 26 8.18 0.70 8.44
C GLY A 26 7.63 -0.22 9.53
N GLY A 27 7.48 -1.50 9.19
CA GLY A 27 6.97 -2.53 10.09
C GLY A 27 5.45 -2.57 10.23
N ARG A 28 4.72 -1.60 9.65
CA ARG A 28 3.25 -1.55 9.71
C ARG A 28 2.62 -2.31 8.56
N VAL A 29 1.39 -2.77 8.79
CA VAL A 29 0.56 -3.39 7.76
C VAL A 29 -0.70 -2.57 7.57
N PHE A 30 -1.00 -2.18 6.33
CA PHE A 30 -2.23 -1.45 6.00
C PHE A 30 -3.20 -2.36 5.28
N LEU A 31 -4.45 -2.37 5.74
CA LEU A 31 -5.59 -2.93 5.01
C LEU A 31 -6.34 -1.78 4.35
N VAL A 32 -6.43 -1.82 3.03
CA VAL A 32 -7.25 -0.90 2.24
C VAL A 32 -8.50 -1.63 1.78
N HIS A 33 -9.66 -1.04 2.03
CA HIS A 33 -10.96 -1.56 1.61
C HIS A 33 -11.85 -0.43 1.09
N GLY A 34 -12.22 -0.49 -0.19
CA GLY A 34 -12.96 0.59 -0.84
C GLY A 34 -12.18 1.91 -0.87
N ASN A 35 -12.55 2.85 0.00
CA ASN A 35 -11.86 4.13 0.20
C ASN A 35 -11.27 4.28 1.61
N GLU A 36 -11.36 3.25 2.46
CA GLU A 36 -10.82 3.25 3.81
C GLU A 36 -9.47 2.55 3.87
N ALA A 37 -8.60 3.02 4.76
CA ALA A 37 -7.34 2.38 5.11
C ALA A 37 -7.24 2.24 6.63
N ARG A 38 -6.87 1.05 7.11
CA ARG A 38 -6.68 0.74 8.54
C ARG A 38 -5.31 0.13 8.77
N GLU A 39 -4.68 0.50 9.86
CA GLU A 39 -3.35 0.01 10.26
C GLU A 39 -3.48 -1.21 11.18
N TYR A 40 -2.58 -2.16 11.00
CA TYR A 40 -2.48 -3.41 11.76
C TYR A 40 -1.01 -3.66 12.15
N PRO A 41 -0.78 -4.31 13.30
CA PRO A 41 0.55 -4.61 13.78
C PRO A 41 1.22 -5.76 13.00
N ASP A 42 0.44 -6.62 12.35
CA ASP A 42 0.96 -7.81 11.67
C ASP A 42 0.06 -8.25 10.49
N PRO A 43 0.60 -9.05 9.54
CA PRO A 43 -0.16 -9.54 8.40
C PRO A 43 -1.35 -10.44 8.74
N GLY A 44 -1.26 -11.21 9.83
CA GLY A 44 -2.30 -12.13 10.28
C GLY A 44 -3.56 -11.39 10.74
N SER A 45 -3.38 -10.34 11.54
CA SER A 45 -4.46 -9.45 11.98
C SER A 45 -5.13 -8.74 10.79
N ALA A 46 -4.33 -8.19 9.87
CA ALA A 46 -4.85 -7.55 8.66
C ALA A 46 -5.64 -8.51 7.77
N ARG A 47 -5.15 -9.74 7.59
CA ARG A 47 -5.81 -10.79 6.80
C ARG A 47 -7.14 -11.22 7.43
N SER A 48 -7.16 -11.41 8.74
CA SER A 48 -8.38 -11.80 9.47
C SER A 48 -9.48 -10.74 9.31
N ALA A 49 -9.11 -9.46 9.42
CA ALA A 49 -10.01 -8.35 9.14
C ALA A 49 -10.45 -8.31 7.66
N ALA A 50 -9.52 -8.50 6.71
CA ALA A 50 -9.82 -8.49 5.29
C ALA A 50 -10.88 -9.54 4.89
N LEU A 51 -10.78 -10.75 5.45
CA LEU A 51 -11.70 -11.86 5.19
C LEU A 51 -13.11 -11.62 5.75
N SER A 52 -13.26 -10.73 6.73
CA SER A 52 -14.54 -10.35 7.31
C SER A 52 -15.29 -9.29 6.49
N LEU A 53 -14.62 -8.67 5.51
CA LEU A 53 -15.18 -7.60 4.70
C LEU A 53 -15.64 -8.14 3.33
N PRO A 54 -16.83 -7.75 2.84
CA PRO A 54 -17.29 -8.18 1.52
C PRO A 54 -16.54 -7.45 0.40
N GLY A 55 -16.11 -8.15 -0.64
CA GLY A 55 -15.49 -7.55 -1.82
C GLY A 55 -13.96 -7.68 -1.86
N ILE A 56 -13.28 -6.69 -2.44
CA ILE A 56 -11.82 -6.70 -2.62
C ILE A 56 -11.17 -5.84 -1.55
N SER A 57 -10.20 -6.41 -0.84
CA SER A 57 -9.34 -5.72 0.10
C SER A 57 -7.88 -5.89 -0.29
N ILE A 58 -7.06 -4.88 -0.03
CA ILE A 58 -5.63 -4.87 -0.37
C ILE A 58 -4.84 -4.77 0.91
N ILE A 59 -3.89 -5.68 1.09
CA ILE A 59 -2.99 -5.68 2.24
C ILE A 59 -1.63 -5.19 1.76
N ILE A 60 -1.12 -4.13 2.39
CA ILE A 60 0.16 -3.50 2.09
C ILE A 60 1.05 -3.64 3.32
N GLN A 61 2.05 -4.51 3.26
CA GLN A 61 3.09 -4.59 4.28
C GLN A 61 4.21 -3.63 3.92
N VAL A 62 4.57 -2.75 4.86
CA VAL A 62 5.64 -1.78 4.65
C VAL A 62 6.92 -2.35 5.28
N PRO A 63 7.97 -2.61 4.48
CA PRO A 63 9.21 -3.14 5.02
C PRO A 63 9.86 -2.14 5.98
N ASN A 64 10.58 -2.65 6.96
CA ASN A 64 11.46 -1.82 7.78
C ASN A 64 12.57 -1.20 6.92
N ARG A 65 13.18 -0.12 7.41
CA ARG A 65 14.29 0.54 6.71
C ARG A 65 15.43 -0.43 6.39
N ASP A 66 15.73 -1.34 7.30
CA ASP A 66 16.84 -2.29 7.16
C ASP A 66 16.49 -3.48 6.24
N GLU A 67 15.20 -3.71 6.01
CA GLU A 67 14.68 -4.70 5.05
C GLU A 67 14.57 -4.09 3.63
N ALA A 68 14.36 -2.77 3.56
CA ALA A 68 14.25 -2.02 2.31
C ALA A 68 15.63 -1.83 1.67
N GLY A 69 15.96 -2.70 0.71
CA GLY A 69 17.19 -2.56 -0.08
C GLY A 69 17.28 -1.21 -0.83
N GLN A 70 18.50 -0.77 -1.14
CA GLN A 70 18.76 0.54 -1.76
C GLN A 70 17.92 0.80 -3.04
N TYR A 71 17.73 -0.22 -3.87
CA TYR A 71 16.99 -0.11 -5.13
C TYR A 71 15.48 0.05 -4.91
N PHE A 72 14.95 -0.56 -3.86
CA PHE A 72 13.55 -0.38 -3.48
C PHE A 72 13.29 1.06 -3.02
N THR A 73 14.18 1.60 -2.20
CA THR A 73 14.11 3.00 -1.73
C THR A 73 14.24 4.00 -2.88
N ILE A 74 15.13 3.74 -3.86
CA ILE A 74 15.26 4.56 -5.07
C ILE A 74 13.98 4.51 -5.91
N PHE A 75 13.42 3.31 -6.15
CA PHE A 75 12.15 3.14 -6.87
C PHE A 75 11.03 3.97 -6.24
N LEU A 76 10.90 3.93 -4.92
CA LEU A 76 9.88 4.70 -4.20
C LEU A 76 10.09 6.22 -4.31
N ARG A 77 11.35 6.67 -4.29
CA ARG A 77 11.67 8.09 -4.44
C ARG A 77 11.32 8.62 -5.82
N LEU A 78 11.69 7.89 -6.88
CA LEU A 78 11.38 8.28 -8.26
C LEU A 78 9.86 8.41 -8.49
N ASN A 79 9.07 7.51 -7.91
CA ASN A 79 7.61 7.56 -8.03
C ASN A 79 6.95 8.72 -7.25
N LYS A 80 7.57 9.22 -6.17
CA LYS A 80 7.07 10.42 -5.48
C LYS A 80 7.27 11.70 -6.29
N GLU A 81 8.38 11.79 -7.02
CA GLU A 81 8.73 12.96 -7.83
C GLU A 81 7.89 13.04 -9.11
N THR A 82 7.53 11.91 -9.72
CA THR A 82 6.68 11.87 -10.93
C THR A 82 5.24 12.30 -10.70
N HIS A 83 4.76 12.40 -9.45
CA HIS A 83 3.37 12.82 -9.13
C HIS A 83 3.31 14.14 -8.38
N SER A 84 4.46 14.81 -8.21
CA SER A 84 4.56 16.17 -7.66
C SER A 84 4.88 17.22 -8.73
N ALA A 85 4.91 16.82 -10.01
CA ALA A 85 5.23 17.63 -11.18
C ALA A 85 4.01 17.78 -12.11
#